data_AF-A0A6J3K978-F1
#
_entry.id   AF-A0A6J3K978-F1
#
_cell.length_a   1.000
_cell.length_b   1.000
_cell.length_c   1.000
_cell.angle_alpha   90.00
_cell.angle_beta   90.00
_cell.angle_gamma   90.00
#
_symmetry.space_group_name_H-M   'P 1'
#
loop_
_entity.id
_entity.type
_entity.pdbx_description
1 polymer ?
#
loop_
_entity_poly.entity_id
_entity_poly.type
_entity_poly.pdbx_seq_one_letter_code
_entity_poly.pdbx_strand_id
1 'polypeptide(L)'
;MDNPLMNVDGTQIDVLVADMHRAMTRAIRSFQEFPKVQAIAIAIRQQIDEFKPYISLIQALRDPGMKDRHFEQLSAQTGIQMALKPSITFKSLLMLGIEEFEELVKTVADTAAKEYATERTLNKMIEEWETIVMEILAYKTTGRYFYFFPRIRYHVYLVYRYKVEFYRDFV
;
A
#
# COMPACT_ATOMS: atom_id res chain seq x y z
N MET A 1 7.47 -19.24 3.08
CA MET A 1 6.12 -19.12 3.68
C MET A 1 6.17 -18.84 5.18
N ASP A 2 7.24 -19.22 5.87
CA ASP A 2 7.37 -19.09 7.34
C ASP A 2 7.98 -17.74 7.80
N ASN A 3 8.32 -16.86 6.85
CA ASN A 3 8.72 -15.50 7.18
C ASN A 3 7.51 -14.67 7.62
N PRO A 4 7.66 -13.78 8.62
CA PRO A 4 6.63 -12.83 8.99
C PRO A 4 6.17 -12.03 7.77
N LEU A 5 4.86 -11.85 7.63
CA LEU A 5 4.28 -11.12 6.50
C LEU A 5 4.84 -9.71 6.37
N MET A 6 5.21 -9.08 7.48
CA MET A 6 5.79 -7.73 7.49
C MET A 6 7.11 -7.59 6.71
N ASN A 7 7.82 -8.69 6.48
CA ASN A 7 9.09 -8.70 5.73
C ASN A 7 8.90 -8.96 4.23
N VAL A 8 7.66 -9.19 3.79
CA VAL A 8 7.33 -9.41 2.38
C VAL A 8 6.99 -8.07 1.73
N ASP A 9 7.62 -7.77 0.59
CA ASP A 9 7.26 -6.63 -0.24
C ASP A 9 6.17 -7.04 -1.24
N GLY A 10 4.95 -6.56 -1.02
CA GLY A 10 3.81 -6.83 -1.90
C GLY A 10 3.97 -6.24 -3.31
N THR A 11 4.80 -5.22 -3.50
CA THR A 11 5.02 -4.62 -4.82
C THR A 11 5.98 -5.44 -5.68
N GLN A 12 6.91 -6.17 -5.06
CA GLN A 12 7.97 -6.92 -5.76
C GLN A 12 7.67 -8.40 -5.93
N ILE A 13 6.70 -8.95 -5.17
CA ILE A 13 6.45 -10.40 -5.16
C ILE A 13 6.05 -10.95 -6.54
N ASP A 14 5.24 -10.22 -7.31
CA ASP A 14 4.82 -10.64 -8.66
C ASP A 14 6.02 -10.72 -9.63
N VAL A 15 6.88 -9.70 -9.61
CA VAL A 15 8.10 -9.65 -10.42
C VAL A 15 9.04 -10.80 -10.06
N LEU A 16 9.26 -11.02 -8.76
CA LEU A 16 10.12 -12.11 -8.28
C LEU A 16 9.60 -13.49 -8.72
N VAL A 17 8.29 -13.74 -8.58
CA VAL A 17 7.70 -15.02 -8.98
C VAL A 17 7.76 -15.21 -10.50
N ALA A 18 7.52 -14.15 -11.28
CA ALA A 18 7.63 -14.19 -12.73
C ALA A 18 9.07 -14.52 -13.18
N ASP A 19 10.07 -13.93 -12.52
CA ASP A 19 11.48 -14.19 -12.82
C ASP A 19 11.92 -15.59 -12.39
N MET A 20 11.47 -16.08 -11.24
CA MET A 20 11.66 -17.48 -10.83
C MET A 20 11.06 -18.45 -11.84
N HIS A 21 9.83 -18.19 -12.31
CA HIS A 21 9.17 -19.04 -13.30
C HIS A 21 9.94 -19.05 -14.63
N ARG A 22 10.44 -17.90 -15.09
CA ARG A 22 11.30 -17.80 -16.29
C ARG A 22 12.63 -18.53 -16.10
N ALA A 23 13.27 -18.38 -14.94
CA ALA A 23 14.51 -19.07 -14.61
C ALA A 23 14.32 -20.59 -14.64
N MET A 24 13.25 -21.10 -14.05
CA MET A 24 12.94 -22.53 -14.08
C MET A 24 12.61 -23.03 -15.49
N THR A 25 11.89 -22.24 -16.29
CA THR A 25 11.63 -22.57 -17.69
C THR A 25 12.92 -22.69 -18.51
N ARG A 26 13.90 -21.80 -18.26
CA ARG A 26 15.24 -21.91 -18.86
C ARG A 26 15.98 -23.16 -18.37
N ALA A 27 15.96 -23.43 -17.06
CA ALA A 27 16.60 -24.61 -16.47
C ALA A 27 16.08 -25.92 -17.06
N ILE A 28 14.75 -26.05 -17.27
CA ILE A 28 14.14 -27.23 -17.90
C ILE A 28 14.69 -27.47 -19.32
N ARG A 29 14.97 -26.40 -20.07
CA ARG A 29 15.58 -26.50 -21.41
C ARG A 29 17.07 -26.84 -21.33
N SER A 30 17.80 -26.26 -20.38
CA SER A 30 19.23 -26.51 -20.20
C SER A 30 19.55 -27.94 -19.74
N PHE A 31 18.64 -28.58 -18.99
CA PHE A 31 18.85 -29.93 -18.47
C PHE A 31 18.18 -31.03 -19.30
N GLN A 32 17.86 -30.79 -20.57
CA GLN A 32 17.20 -31.78 -21.44
C GLN A 32 17.96 -33.11 -21.56
N GLU A 33 19.29 -33.07 -21.48
CA GLU A 33 20.16 -34.27 -21.53
C GLU A 33 20.29 -34.99 -20.18
N PHE A 34 19.78 -34.39 -19.09
CA PHE A 34 19.84 -34.92 -17.72
C PHE A 34 18.44 -35.09 -17.13
N PRO A 35 17.71 -36.18 -17.48
CA PRO A 35 16.30 -36.34 -17.12
C PRO A 35 15.99 -36.22 -15.62
N LYS A 36 16.88 -36.69 -14.74
CA LYS A 36 16.72 -36.59 -13.28
C LYS A 36 16.76 -35.14 -12.79
N VAL A 37 17.67 -34.33 -13.32
CA VAL A 37 17.81 -32.91 -12.94
C VAL A 37 16.66 -32.10 -13.56
N GLN A 38 16.29 -32.42 -14.79
CA GLN A 38 15.13 -31.83 -15.46
C GLN A 38 13.84 -32.07 -14.69
N ALA A 39 13.61 -33.28 -14.18
CA ALA A 39 12.43 -33.61 -13.37
C ALA A 39 12.31 -32.72 -12.13
N ILE A 40 13.42 -32.45 -11.44
CA ILE A 40 13.45 -31.52 -10.30
C ILE A 40 13.07 -30.10 -10.74
N ALA A 41 13.61 -29.64 -11.87
CA ALA A 41 13.28 -28.32 -12.41
C ALA A 41 11.80 -28.18 -12.79
N ILE A 42 11.20 -29.23 -13.34
CA ILE A 42 9.76 -29.30 -13.63
C ILE A 42 8.96 -29.23 -12.34
N ALA A 43 9.33 -30.02 -11.31
CA ALA A 43 8.64 -30.03 -10.03
C ALA A 43 8.65 -28.66 -9.34
N ILE A 44 9.79 -27.95 -9.35
CA ILE A 44 9.88 -26.59 -8.79
C ILE A 44 9.01 -25.62 -9.59
N ARG A 45 9.00 -25.71 -10.93
CA ARG A 45 8.12 -24.85 -11.75
C ARG A 45 6.65 -25.07 -11.40
N GLN A 46 6.25 -26.33 -11.19
CA GLN A 46 4.88 -26.66 -10.81
C GLN A 46 4.51 -26.08 -9.43
N GLN A 47 5.41 -26.14 -8.45
CA GLN A 47 5.20 -25.47 -7.16
C GLN A 47 5.05 -23.95 -7.31
N ILE A 48 5.80 -23.33 -8.23
CA ILE A 48 5.65 -21.90 -8.54
C ILE A 48 4.26 -21.63 -9.14
N ASP A 49 3.79 -22.48 -10.05
CA ASP A 49 2.47 -22.35 -10.67
C ASP A 49 1.33 -22.50 -9.64
N GLU A 50 1.48 -23.42 -8.69
CA GLU A 50 0.54 -23.59 -7.56
C GLU A 50 0.56 -22.40 -6.59
N PHE A 51 1.69 -21.67 -6.50
CA PHE A 51 1.81 -20.49 -5.65
C PHE A 51 1.20 -19.22 -6.27
N LYS A 52 1.17 -19.11 -7.60
CA LYS A 52 0.72 -17.90 -8.33
C LYS A 52 -0.65 -17.35 -7.89
N PRO A 53 -1.69 -18.17 -7.65
CA PRO A 53 -3.00 -17.65 -7.24
C PRO A 53 -2.96 -16.87 -5.93
N TYR A 54 -2.04 -17.18 -5.03
CA TYR A 54 -1.93 -16.51 -3.73
C TYR A 54 -1.26 -15.14 -3.81
N ILE A 55 -0.65 -14.78 -4.95
CA ILE A 55 0.06 -13.51 -5.11
C ILE A 55 -0.89 -12.34 -4.88
N SER A 56 -2.06 -12.33 -5.52
CA SER A 56 -3.06 -11.25 -5.37
C SER A 56 -3.41 -11.01 -3.90
N LEU A 57 -3.61 -12.08 -3.15
CA LEU A 57 -3.96 -12.04 -1.73
C LEU A 57 -2.82 -11.49 -0.88
N ILE A 58 -1.58 -11.91 -1.15
CA ILE A 58 -0.39 -11.38 -0.46
C ILE A 58 -0.24 -9.88 -0.75
N GLN A 59 -0.44 -9.46 -2.01
CA GLN A 59 -0.35 -8.05 -2.39
C GLN A 59 -1.40 -7.21 -1.67
N ALA A 60 -2.64 -7.68 -1.60
CA ALA A 60 -3.72 -6.99 -0.87
C ALA A 60 -3.41 -6.86 0.63
N LEU A 61 -2.95 -7.93 1.28
CA LEU A 61 -2.55 -7.90 2.70
C LEU A 61 -1.32 -7.03 2.97
N ARG A 62 -0.50 -6.78 1.95
CA ARG A 62 0.74 -6.01 2.02
C ARG A 62 0.64 -4.63 1.35
N ASP A 63 -0.58 -4.18 1.06
CA ASP A 63 -0.79 -2.82 0.57
C ASP A 63 -0.32 -1.81 1.63
N PRO A 64 0.46 -0.78 1.26
CA PRO A 64 1.00 0.20 2.21
C PRO A 64 -0.09 1.03 2.92
N GLY A 65 -1.30 1.10 2.36
CA GLY A 65 -2.45 1.71 3.00
C GLY A 65 -3.07 0.84 4.10
N MET A 66 -2.72 -0.44 4.20
CA MET A 66 -3.22 -1.31 5.26
C MET A 66 -2.69 -0.89 6.63
N LYS A 67 -3.62 -0.60 7.54
CA LYS A 67 -3.38 -0.15 8.91
C LYS A 67 -4.12 -1.05 9.88
N ASP A 68 -3.83 -0.94 11.18
CA ASP A 68 -4.43 -1.78 12.22
C ASP A 68 -5.97 -1.83 12.13
N ARG A 69 -6.64 -0.69 11.87
CA ARG A 69 -8.10 -0.64 11.68
C ARG A 69 -8.62 -1.57 10.58
N HIS A 70 -7.87 -1.75 9.49
CA HIS A 70 -8.26 -2.61 8.37
C HIS A 70 -8.10 -4.08 8.75
N PHE A 71 -7.04 -4.42 9.48
CA PHE A 71 -6.83 -5.78 9.98
C PHE A 71 -7.84 -6.15 11.08
N GLU A 72 -8.24 -5.19 11.92
CA GLU A 72 -9.32 -5.37 12.89
C GLU A 72 -10.66 -5.62 12.19
N GLN A 73 -10.97 -4.86 11.13
CA GLN A 73 -12.15 -5.07 10.30
C GLN A 73 -12.14 -6.47 9.66
N LEU A 74 -11.02 -6.88 9.07
CA LEU A 74 -10.88 -8.23 8.51
C LEU A 74 -11.04 -9.30 9.58
N SER A 75 -10.46 -9.10 10.76
CA SER A 75 -10.57 -10.05 11.87
C SER A 75 -12.00 -10.20 12.36
N ALA A 76 -12.75 -9.10 12.42
CA ALA A 76 -14.15 -9.11 12.83
C ALA A 76 -15.06 -9.85 11.84
N GLN A 77 -14.77 -9.75 10.53
CA GLN A 77 -15.60 -10.36 9.49
C GLN A 77 -15.23 -11.81 9.17
N THR A 78 -13.94 -12.14 9.24
CA THR A 78 -13.45 -13.50 8.94
C THR A 78 -13.39 -14.39 10.18
N GLY A 79 -13.37 -13.81 11.38
CA GLY A 79 -13.09 -14.53 12.63
C GLY A 79 -11.62 -14.92 12.81
N ILE A 80 -10.77 -14.61 11.84
CA ILE A 80 -9.33 -14.92 11.84
C ILE A 80 -8.59 -13.74 12.44
N GLN A 81 -7.80 -13.95 13.49
CA GLN A 81 -7.04 -12.87 14.10
C GLN A 81 -5.89 -12.43 13.19
N MET A 82 -6.09 -11.33 12.47
CA MET A 82 -5.11 -10.71 11.60
C MET A 82 -4.51 -9.48 12.28
N ALA A 83 -3.19 -9.42 12.33
CA ALA A 83 -2.46 -8.23 12.74
C ALA A 83 -1.11 -8.22 12.02
N LEU A 84 -0.55 -7.04 11.78
CA LEU A 84 0.85 -6.88 11.34
C LEU A 84 1.80 -7.12 12.52
N LYS A 85 1.71 -8.31 13.12
CA LYS A 85 2.62 -8.76 14.17
C LYS A 85 3.71 -9.63 13.55
N PRO A 86 4.94 -9.62 14.12
CA PRO A 86 6.01 -10.52 13.70
C PRO A 86 5.65 -12.00 13.78
N SER A 87 4.60 -12.35 14.53
CA SER A 87 4.13 -13.72 14.72
C SER A 87 3.29 -14.28 13.56
N ILE A 88 2.73 -13.42 12.69
CA ILE A 88 1.80 -13.86 11.65
C ILE A 88 2.55 -14.08 10.33
N THR A 89 2.47 -15.31 9.83
CA THR A 89 3.04 -15.76 8.56
C THR A 89 1.94 -15.97 7.53
N PHE A 90 2.26 -15.92 6.24
CA PHE A 90 1.26 -16.23 5.22
C PHE A 90 0.75 -17.67 5.34
N LYS A 91 1.65 -18.60 5.72
CA LYS A 91 1.30 -20.00 5.98
C LYS A 91 0.23 -20.15 7.06
N SER A 92 0.35 -19.40 8.16
CA SER A 92 -0.66 -19.43 9.21
C SER A 92 -2.00 -18.91 8.74
N LEU A 93 -2.03 -17.92 7.84
CA LEU A 93 -3.29 -17.44 7.27
C LEU A 93 -3.94 -18.47 6.34
N LEU A 94 -3.15 -19.13 5.49
CA LEU A 94 -3.65 -20.23 4.64
C LEU A 94 -4.23 -21.38 5.47
N MET A 95 -3.57 -21.76 6.56
CA MET A 95 -4.12 -22.80 7.47
C MET A 95 -5.43 -22.39 8.14
N LEU A 96 -5.71 -21.09 8.22
CA LEU A 96 -6.94 -20.53 8.77
C LEU A 96 -8.00 -20.27 7.69
N GLY A 97 -7.75 -20.65 6.43
CA GLY A 97 -8.72 -20.55 5.33
C GLY A 97 -8.88 -19.14 4.77
N ILE A 98 -7.83 -18.31 4.82
CA ILE A 98 -7.89 -16.93 4.29
C ILE A 98 -8.24 -16.88 2.81
N GLU A 99 -7.96 -17.93 2.04
CA GLU A 99 -8.32 -18.04 0.63
C GLU A 99 -9.83 -17.91 0.37
N GLU A 100 -10.68 -18.33 1.31
CA GLU A 100 -12.14 -18.22 1.17
C GLU A 100 -12.63 -16.77 1.25
N PHE A 101 -11.82 -15.89 1.83
CA PHE A 101 -12.13 -14.48 2.05
C PHE A 101 -11.35 -13.56 1.10
N GLU A 102 -10.80 -14.08 -0.01
CA GLU A 102 -9.96 -13.31 -0.93
C GLU A 102 -10.64 -12.02 -1.41
N GLU A 103 -11.91 -12.09 -1.83
CA GLU A 103 -12.67 -10.93 -2.30
C GLU A 103 -12.89 -9.87 -1.21
N LEU A 104 -13.12 -10.32 0.03
CA LEU A 104 -13.23 -9.41 1.17
C LEU A 104 -11.90 -8.70 1.43
N VAL A 105 -10.79 -9.45 1.44
CA VAL A 105 -9.46 -8.90 1.65
C VAL A 105 -9.11 -7.87 0.58
N LYS A 106 -9.40 -8.17 -0.69
CA LYS A 106 -9.22 -7.22 -1.80
C LYS A 106 -10.06 -5.95 -1.60
N THR A 107 -11.33 -6.09 -1.22
CA THR A 107 -12.23 -4.94 -1.00
C THR A 107 -11.72 -4.02 0.12
N VAL A 108 -11.21 -4.59 1.21
CA VAL A 108 -10.63 -3.81 2.31
C VAL A 108 -9.33 -3.17 1.88
N ALA A 109 -8.45 -3.90 1.18
CA ALA A 109 -7.19 -3.36 0.66
C ALA A 109 -7.42 -2.21 -0.34
N ASP A 110 -8.41 -2.32 -1.23
CA ASP A 110 -8.77 -1.25 -2.17
C ASP A 110 -9.26 0.02 -1.45
N THR A 111 -10.02 -0.14 -0.37
CA THR A 111 -10.42 0.99 0.48
C THR A 111 -9.21 1.62 1.13
N ALA A 112 -8.33 0.80 1.71
CA ALA A 112 -7.10 1.23 2.35
C ALA A 112 -6.16 1.97 1.38
N ALA A 113 -6.01 1.49 0.15
CA ALA A 113 -5.20 2.10 -0.89
C ALA A 113 -5.72 3.49 -1.29
N LYS A 114 -7.06 3.65 -1.39
CA LYS A 114 -7.69 4.95 -1.67
C LYS A 114 -7.45 5.94 -0.54
N GLU A 115 -7.64 5.51 0.70
CA GLU A 115 -7.37 6.33 1.87
C GLU A 115 -5.91 6.77 1.93
N TYR A 116 -4.98 5.84 1.69
CA TYR A 116 -3.55 6.13 1.63
C TYR A 116 -3.20 7.17 0.55
N ALA A 117 -3.80 7.07 -0.63
CA ALA A 117 -3.62 8.06 -1.69
C ALA A 117 -4.14 9.45 -1.28
N THR A 118 -5.29 9.51 -0.60
CA THR A 118 -5.84 10.76 -0.05
C THR A 118 -4.93 11.35 1.02
N GLU A 119 -4.50 10.55 2.00
CA GLU A 119 -3.59 10.97 3.07
C GLU A 119 -2.26 11.48 2.51
N ARG A 120 -1.68 10.79 1.53
CA ARG A 120 -0.45 11.22 0.86
C ARG A 120 -0.61 12.58 0.17
N THR A 121 -1.76 12.80 -0.47
CA THR A 121 -2.06 14.07 -1.14
C THR A 121 -2.20 15.20 -0.11
N LEU A 122 -2.89 14.95 1.00
CA LEU A 122 -3.04 15.92 2.09
C LEU A 122 -1.70 16.26 2.75
N ASN A 123 -0.85 15.26 3.01
CA ASN A 123 0.47 15.48 3.59
C ASN A 123 1.35 16.34 2.68
N LYS A 124 1.33 16.07 1.36
CA LYS A 124 2.05 16.90 0.39
C LYS A 124 1.57 18.36 0.40
N MET A 125 0.26 18.59 0.51
CA MET A 125 -0.28 19.96 0.61
C MET A 125 0.19 20.67 1.89
N ILE A 126 0.26 19.95 3.01
CA ILE A 126 0.76 20.48 4.28
C ILE A 126 2.25 20.85 4.15
N GLU A 127 3.07 19.96 3.59
CA GLU A 127 4.50 20.22 3.35
C GLU A 127 4.71 21.45 2.44
N GLU A 128 3.93 21.59 1.37
CA GLU A 128 3.98 22.77 0.50
C GLU A 128 3.61 24.05 1.28
N TRP A 129 2.65 23.99 2.21
CA TRP A 129 2.21 25.13 3.00
C TRP A 129 3.19 25.54 4.10
N GLU A 130 3.94 24.60 4.69
CA GLU A 130 4.96 24.91 5.70
C GLU A 130 6.04 25.87 5.16
N THR A 131 6.29 25.83 3.85
CA THR A 131 7.29 26.68 3.20
C THR A 131 6.77 28.08 2.82
N ILE A 132 5.45 28.34 2.98
CA ILE A 132 4.84 29.61 2.60
C ILE A 132 5.05 30.62 3.74
N VAL A 133 6.05 31.49 3.59
CA VAL A 133 6.28 32.62 4.48
C VAL A 133 5.49 33.83 4.00
N MET A 134 4.67 34.39 4.88
CA MET A 134 3.97 35.64 4.63
C MET A 134 4.92 36.82 4.90
N GLU A 135 5.26 37.57 3.86
CA GLU A 135 6.04 38.80 4.01
C GLU A 135 5.10 39.98 4.27
N ILE A 136 5.27 40.60 5.45
CA ILE A 136 4.56 41.81 5.83
C ILE A 136 5.48 43.00 5.51
N LEU A 137 5.11 43.76 4.48
CA LEU A 137 5.82 44.98 4.12
C LEU A 137 5.10 46.20 4.70
N ALA A 138 5.82 46.99 5.48
CA ALA A 138 5.33 48.25 6.00
C ALA A 138 5.21 49.26 4.84
N TYR A 139 4.00 49.79 4.61
CA TYR A 139 3.82 50.83 3.61
C TYR A 139 4.37 52.15 4.13
N LYS A 140 5.28 52.76 3.35
CA LYS A 140 5.94 54.01 3.71
C LYS A 140 4.88 55.09 3.94
N THR A 141 4.82 55.58 5.18
CA THR A 141 4.16 56.83 5.65
C THR A 141 2.68 56.86 6.04
N THR A 142 1.95 55.73 6.21
CA THR A 142 0.54 55.83 6.68
C THR A 142 0.09 54.87 7.79
N GLY A 143 1.00 54.13 8.42
CA GLY A 143 0.65 53.23 9.54
C GLY A 143 -0.27 52.05 9.16
N ARG A 144 -0.47 51.80 7.85
CA ARG A 144 -1.22 50.65 7.33
C ARG A 144 -0.26 49.59 6.79
N TYR A 145 -0.48 48.34 7.17
CA TYR A 145 0.27 47.17 6.70
C TYR A 145 -0.45 46.54 5.50
N PHE A 146 0.28 46.16 4.46
CA PHE A 146 -0.24 45.30 3.39
C PHE A 146 0.40 43.92 3.48
N TYR A 147 -0.42 42.88 3.34
CA TYR A 147 0.04 41.50 3.22
C TYR A 147 0.47 41.25 1.78
N PHE A 148 1.76 40.97 1.57
CA PHE A 148 2.26 40.57 0.26
C PHE A 148 2.26 39.05 0.20
N PHE A 149 1.36 38.47 -0.59
CA PHE A 149 1.42 37.04 -0.90
C PHE A 149 2.39 36.83 -2.06
N PRO A 150 3.51 36.12 -1.87
CA PRO A 150 4.39 35.77 -2.97
C PRO A 150 3.66 34.77 -3.87
N ARG A 151 3.04 35.30 -4.92
CA ARG A 151 2.62 34.62 -6.15
C ARG A 151 1.96 33.24 -5.96
N ILE A 152 0.92 33.18 -5.14
CA ILE A 152 0.04 32.01 -5.08
C ILE A 152 -0.98 32.12 -6.22
N ARG A 153 -0.86 31.26 -7.25
CA ARG A 153 -1.89 31.10 -8.30
C ARG A 153 -3.24 30.80 -7.63
N TYR A 154 -4.29 31.41 -8.17
CA TYR A 154 -5.71 31.49 -7.77
C TYR A 154 -6.46 30.24 -7.24
N HIS A 155 -5.82 29.10 -6.97
CA HIS A 155 -6.47 27.91 -6.39
C HIS A 155 -6.53 27.89 -4.86
N VAL A 156 -5.88 28.84 -4.17
CA VAL A 156 -5.77 28.82 -2.70
C VAL A 156 -6.98 29.43 -1.96
N TYR A 157 -7.80 30.25 -2.62
CA TYR A 157 -8.98 30.85 -1.97
C TYR A 157 -10.14 29.86 -1.72
N LEU A 158 -10.24 28.77 -2.49
CA LEU A 158 -11.36 27.83 -2.34
C LEU A 158 -11.17 26.87 -1.17
N VAL A 159 -9.93 26.45 -0.85
CA VAL A 159 -9.68 25.46 0.22
C VAL A 159 -9.73 26.06 1.62
N TYR A 160 -9.28 27.31 1.80
CA TYR A 160 -9.44 28.02 3.08
C TYR A 160 -10.91 28.25 3.45
N ARG A 161 -11.80 28.42 2.46
CA ARG A 161 -13.24 28.55 2.70
C ARG A 161 -13.85 27.26 3.27
N TYR A 162 -13.47 26.10 2.71
CA TYR A 162 -13.96 24.80 3.21
C TYR A 162 -13.45 24.45 4.62
N LYS A 163 -12.22 24.86 4.99
CA LYS A 163 -11.67 24.58 6.33
C LYS A 163 -12.31 25.46 7.43
N VAL A 164 -12.73 26.68 7.10
CA VAL A 164 -13.40 27.59 8.05
C VAL A 164 -14.89 27.26 8.20
N GLU A 165 -15.56 26.80 7.14
CA GLU A 165 -16.96 26.34 7.22
C GLU A 165 -17.08 25.00 7.98
N PHE A 166 -16.20 24.03 7.73
CA PHE A 166 -16.26 22.72 8.40
C PHE A 166 -16.01 22.77 9.92
N TYR A 167 -15.22 23.75 10.41
CA TYR A 167 -14.99 23.94 11.85
C TYR A 167 -16.12 24.67 12.57
N ARG A 168 -17.04 25.33 11.84
CA ARG A 168 -18.20 26.01 12.43
C ARG A 168 -19.36 25.06 12.74
N ASP A 169 -19.42 23.91 12.07
CA ASP A 169 -20.52 22.96 12.21
C ASP A 169 -20.27 21.90 13.32
N PHE A 170 -19.17 22.02 14.07
CA PHE A 170 -18.78 21.08 15.14
C PHE A 170 -18.45 21.73 16.50
N VAL A 171 -18.83 23.00 16.71
CA VAL A 171 -18.77 23.68 18.02
C VAL A 171 -20.10 24.36 18.33
#